data_AF-A0A0M0JA99-F1
#
_entry.id   AF-A0A0M0JA99-F1
#
_cell.length_a   1.000
_cell.length_b   1.000
_cell.length_c   1.000
_cell.angle_alpha   90.00
_cell.angle_beta   90.00
_cell.angle_gamma   90.00
#
_symmetry.space_group_name_H-M   'P 1'
#
loop_
_entity.id
_entity.type
_entity.pdbx_description
1 polymer ?
#
loop_
_entity_poly.entity_id
_entity_poly.type
_entity_poly.pdbx_seq_one_letter_code
_entity_poly.pdbx_strand_id
1 'polypeptide(L)' 'MTTLIRYAHPRFIRLLRGTTPIETTQTFKPKKAALQAAGCDPRLTGGDDLFVRDAAARSFVPLSATEHAALVSGARRALD' A
#
# COMPACT_ATOMS: atom_id res chain seq x y z
N MET A 1 20.44 11.36 -10.61
CA MET A 1 19.22 10.68 -10.11
C MET A 1 19.30 10.65 -8.60
N THR A 2 18.51 11.46 -7.91
CA THR A 2 18.49 11.49 -6.44
C THR A 2 17.62 10.35 -5.93
N THR A 3 18.26 9.27 -5.48
CA THR A 3 17.59 8.16 -4.82
C THR A 3 17.05 8.63 -3.47
N LEU A 4 15.82 8.25 -3.11
CA LEU A 4 15.33 8.51 -1.75
C LEU A 4 16.25 7.84 -0.72
N ILE A 5 16.39 8.46 0.44
CA ILE A 5 16.97 7.83 1.63
C ILE A 5 16.14 6.61 2.03
N ARG A 6 16.80 5.54 2.51
CA ARG A 6 16.20 4.22 2.72
C ARG A 6 14.87 4.25 3.49
N TYR A 7 14.80 5.07 4.55
CA TYR A 7 13.60 5.16 5.39
C TYR A 7 12.39 5.79 4.67
N ALA A 8 12.62 6.53 3.60
CA ALA A 8 11.58 7.21 2.84
C ALA A 8 11.07 6.35 1.67
N HIS A 9 11.62 5.14 1.47
CA HIS A 9 11.04 4.18 0.54
C HIS A 9 9.71 3.67 1.08
N PRO A 10 8.64 3.73 0.28
CA PRO A 10 7.37 3.16 0.69
C PRO A 10 7.51 1.65 0.85
N ARG A 11 6.98 1.12 1.95
CA ARG A 11 6.90 -0.32 2.20
C ARG A 11 5.77 -0.98 1.41
N PHE A 12 4.69 -0.24 1.18
CA PHE A 12 3.54 -0.69 0.40
C PHE A 12 3.11 0.39 -0.59
N ILE A 13 2.51 -0.04 -1.69
CA ILE A 13 1.85 0.80 -2.69
C ILE A 13 0.42 0.29 -2.86
N ARG A 14 -0.53 1.21 -2.89
CA ARG A 14 -1.93 0.94 -3.25
C ARG A 14 -2.23 1.68 -4.54
N LEU A 15 -2.64 0.95 -5.56
CA LEU A 15 -3.12 1.53 -6.81
C LEU A 15 -4.64 1.58 -6.75
N LEU A 16 -5.19 2.79 -6.62
CA LEU A 16 -6.63 2.99 -6.67
C LEU A 16 -7.12 2.66 -8.08
N ARG A 17 -7.94 1.63 -8.19
CA ARG A 17 -8.63 1.34 -9.45
C ARG A 17 -9.78 2.33 -9.59
N GLY A 18 -10.11 2.71 -10.83
CA GLY A 18 -11.12 3.76 -11.13
C GLY A 18 -12.53 3.49 -10.61
N THR A 19 -12.76 2.36 -9.95
CA THR A 19 -13.98 2.00 -9.21
C THR A 19 -14.03 2.60 -7.80
N THR A 20 -12.90 3.06 -7.23
CA THR A 20 -12.83 3.73 -5.93
C THR A 20 -12.40 5.20 -6.13
N PRO A 21 -13.34 6.13 -6.40
CA PRO A 21 -13.00 7.54 -6.52
C PRO A 21 -12.45 8.07 -5.19
N ILE A 22 -11.37 8.86 -5.25
CA ILE A 22 -10.93 9.65 -4.09
C ILE A 22 -11.99 10.72 -3.87
N GLU A 23 -12.80 10.56 -2.81
CA GLU A 23 -13.71 11.62 -2.40
C GLU A 23 -12.94 12.91 -2.10
N THR A 24 -13.48 14.05 -2.50
CA THR A 24 -12.89 15.35 -2.21
C THR A 24 -13.75 16.17 -1.25
N THR A 25 -13.12 17.08 -0.51
CA THR A 25 -13.84 18.15 0.20
C THR A 25 -14.43 19.17 -0.79
N GLN A 26 -15.21 20.14 -0.30
CA GLN A 26 -15.67 21.29 -1.09
C GLN A 26 -14.52 22.09 -1.72
N THR A 27 -13.31 22.01 -1.16
CA THR A 27 -12.10 22.66 -1.68
C THR A 27 -11.22 21.73 -2.52
N PHE A 28 -11.80 20.64 -3.05
CA PHE A 28 -11.14 19.65 -3.91
C PHE A 28 -9.94 18.92 -3.27
N LYS A 29 -9.85 18.92 -1.94
CA LYS A 29 -8.79 18.17 -1.24
C LYS A 29 -9.19 16.70 -1.10
N PRO A 30 -8.30 15.74 -1.41
CA PRO A 30 -8.52 14.32 -1.14
C PRO A 30 -8.91 14.03 0.32
N LYS A 31 -10.05 13.39 0.54
CA LYS A 31 -10.45 12.82 1.84
C LYS A 31 -9.72 11.50 2.07
N LYS A 32 -8.43 11.58 2.39
CA LYS A 32 -7.58 10.39 2.59
C LYS A 32 -7.85 9.59 3.87
N ALA A 33 -8.74 10.05 4.76
CA ALA A 33 -8.98 9.40 6.05
C ALA A 33 -9.49 7.95 5.90
N ALA A 34 -10.42 7.70 4.98
CA ALA A 34 -10.90 6.36 4.69
C ALA A 34 -9.79 5.45 4.12
N LEU A 35 -8.94 6.00 3.24
CA LEU A 35 -7.79 5.29 2.68
C LEU A 35 -6.76 4.93 3.77
N GLN A 36 -6.53 5.84 4.72
CA GLN A 36 -5.64 5.61 5.85
C GLN A 36 -6.20 4.55 6.80
N ALA A 37 -7.50 4.59 7.11
CA ALA A 37 -8.15 3.62 7.97
C ALA A 37 -8.16 2.20 7.38
N ALA A 38 -8.37 2.08 6.06
CA ALA A 38 -8.28 0.80 5.36
C ALA A 38 -6.84 0.24 5.31
N GLY A 39 -5.83 1.12 5.40
CA GLY A 39 -4.43 0.72 5.36
C GLY A 39 -4.06 -0.04 4.09
N CYS A 40 -3.36 -1.16 4.27
CA CYS A 40 -2.92 -2.06 3.20
C CYS A 40 -3.45 -3.49 3.38
N ASP A 41 -4.60 -3.66 4.05
CA ASP A 41 -5.27 -4.97 4.12
C ASP A 41 -6.06 -5.21 2.83
N PRO A 42 -5.70 -6.21 2.01
CA PRO A 42 -6.40 -6.48 0.74
C PRO A 42 -7.90 -6.76 0.87
N ARG A 43 -8.36 -7.13 2.07
CA ARG A 43 -9.78 -7.37 2.36
C ARG A 43 -10.57 -6.06 2.56
N LEU A 44 -9.89 -4.96 2.85
CA LEU A 44 -10.49 -3.65 3.15
C LEU A 44 -10.32 -2.63 2.02
N THR A 45 -9.56 -2.95 0.97
CA THR A 45 -9.24 -2.01 -0.11
C THR A 45 -10.19 -2.03 -1.30
N GLY A 46 -11.30 -2.78 -1.24
CA GLY A 46 -12.37 -2.70 -2.23
C GLY A 46 -11.96 -3.14 -3.65
N GLY A 47 -10.96 -4.01 -3.77
CA GLY A 47 -10.46 -4.50 -5.06
C GLY A 47 -9.33 -3.68 -5.67
N ASP A 48 -8.81 -2.66 -4.95
CA ASP A 48 -7.57 -2.00 -5.35
C ASP A 48 -6.37 -2.95 -5.27
N ASP A 49 -5.43 -2.77 -6.20
CA ASP A 49 -4.20 -3.56 -6.18
C ASP A 49 -3.25 -3.04 -5.11
N LEU A 50 -2.74 -3.98 -4.33
CA LEU A 50 -1.75 -3.72 -3.31
C LEU A 50 -0.45 -4.40 -3.68
N PHE A 51 0.64 -3.71 -3.37
CA PHE A 51 1.98 -4.22 -3.56
C PHE A 51 2.81 -3.94 -2.31
N VAL A 52 3.76 -4.83 -2.02
CA VAL A 52 4.76 -4.68 -0.96
C VAL A 52 6.15 -4.61 -1.58
N ARG A 53 7.02 -3.80 -1.00
CA ARG A 53 8.41 -3.70 -1.43
C ARG A 53 9.16 -5.00 -1.13
N ASP A 54 9.81 -5.52 -2.15
CA ASP A 54 10.77 -6.60 -2.05
C ASP A 54 12.16 -6.03 -2.39
N ALA A 55 12.98 -5.85 -1.36
CA ALA A 55 14.33 -5.30 -1.53
C ALA A 55 15.26 -6.26 -2.29
N ALA A 56 15.05 -7.58 -2.19
CA ALA A 56 15.85 -8.57 -2.90
C ALA A 56 15.54 -8.55 -4.40
N ALA A 57 14.26 -8.47 -4.76
CA ALA A 57 13.82 -8.31 -6.15
C ALA A 57 14.01 -6.88 -6.69
N ARG A 58 14.30 -5.91 -5.81
CA ARG A 58 14.34 -4.47 -6.11
C ARG A 58 13.06 -3.98 -6.79
N SER A 59 11.91 -4.52 -6.38
CA SER A 59 10.61 -4.29 -7.02
C SER A 59 9.47 -4.28 -5.99
N PHE A 60 8.28 -3.94 -6.46
CA PHE A 60 7.03 -4.07 -5.73
C PHE A 60 6.30 -5.32 -6.22
N VAL A 61 6.05 -6.27 -5.31
CA VAL A 61 5.36 -7.52 -5.61
C VAL A 61 3.92 -7.46 -5.11
N PRO A 62 2.95 -8.13 -5.78
CA PRO A 62 1.56 -8.15 -5.33
C PRO A 62 1.45 -8.56 -3.86
N LEU A 63 0.53 -7.94 -3.13
CA LEU A 63 0.26 -8.21 -1.73
C LEU A 63 -1.10 -8.90 -1.62
N SER A 64 -1.08 -10.23 -1.58
CA SER A 64 -2.30 -11.02 -1.31
C SER A 64 -2.71 -10.98 0.16
N ALA A 65 -3.95 -11.37 0.48
CA ALA A 65 -4.43 -11.43 1.86
C ALA A 65 -3.59 -12.38 2.74
N THR A 66 -3.12 -13.49 2.17
CA THR A 66 -2.22 -14.45 2.84
C THR A 66 -0.88 -13.82 3.16
N GLU A 67 -0.28 -13.09 2.22
CA GLU A 67 0.99 -12.40 2.44
C GLU A 67 0.87 -11.27 3.44
N HIS A 68 -0.23 -10.50 3.38
CA HIS A 68 -0.54 -9.48 4.38
C HIS A 68 -0.64 -10.09 5.79
N ALA A 69 -1.34 -11.22 5.96
CA ALA A 69 -1.42 -11.91 7.24
C ALA A 69 -0.05 -12.41 7.74
N ALA A 70 0.82 -12.89 6.85
CA ALA A 70 2.18 -13.28 7.20
C ALA A 70 3.04 -12.08 7.65
N LEU A 71 2.85 -10.90 7.05
CA LEU A 71 3.53 -9.67 7.46
C LEU A 71 3.04 -9.17 8.82
N VAL A 72 1.73 -9.17 9.06
CA VAL A 72 1.13 -8.71 10.32
C VAL A 72 1.49 -9.64 11.48
N SER A 73 1.52 -10.95 11.26
CA SER A 73 1.94 -11.94 12.27
C SER A 73 3.45 -11.97 12.51
N GLY A 74 4.25 -11.33 11.66
CA GLY A 74 5.71 -11.39 11.70
C GLY A 74 6.32 -12.67 11.13
N ALA A 75 5.50 -13.60 10.61
CA ALA A 75 5.98 -14.80 9.90
C ALA A 75 6.77 -14.46 8.62
N ARG A 76 6.53 -13.29 8.04
CA ARG A 76 7.32 -12.68 6.97
C ARG A 76 7.73 -11.28 7.39
N ARG A 77 8.95 -10.85 7.02
CA ARG A 77 9.37 -9.46 7.13
C ARG A 77 9.27 -8.78 5.76
N ALA A 78 8.69 -7.58 5.72
CA ALA A 78 8.85 -6.71 4.56
C ALA A 78 10.34 -6.33 4.49
N LEU A 79 11.00 -6.64 3.37
CA LEU A 79 12.44 -6.46 3.24
C LEU A 79 12.79 -4.96 3.16
N ASP A 80 13.65 -4.50 4.07
CA ASP A 80 14.21 -3.15 4.09
C ASP A 80 15.36 -3.04 3.07
#